data_AF-A0A943BZ34-F1
#
_entry.id   AF-A0A943BZ34-F1
#
_cell.length_a   1.000
_cell.length_b   1.000
_cell.length_c   1.000
_cell.angle_alpha   90.00
_cell.angle_beta   90.00
_cell.angle_gamma   90.00
#
_symmetry.space_group_name_H-M   'P 1'
#
loop_
_entity.id
_entity.type
_entity.pdbx_description
1 polymer ?
#
loop_
_entity_poly.entity_id
_entity_poly.type
_entity_poly.pdbx_seq_one_letter_code
_entity_poly.pdbx_strand_id
1 'polypeptide(L)'
;MWNNIANENDLKNFMDAMYGFHDSCIKEIKYISGAYVNEKLSMSPVNSQRILSVIIQRQFEDPSAIEMQFVGLKYLNLFPNDENYTCEILDATMIIKEDRIYWCDCGGLSEKDIESYTGTTICASKARWRAADEYLGAKEIYVTI
;
A
#
# COMPACT_ATOMS: atom_id res chain seq x y z
N MET A 1 13.37 -7.00 -7.73
CA MET A 1 13.15 -6.06 -8.84
C MET A 1 11.78 -5.41 -8.66
N TRP A 2 11.60 -4.14 -9.02
CA TRP A 2 10.29 -3.46 -8.91
C TRP A 2 9.43 -3.70 -10.15
N ASN A 3 8.15 -4.01 -9.95
CA ASN A 3 7.12 -4.18 -10.95
C ASN A 3 6.16 -2.98 -10.89
N ASN A 4 5.99 -2.25 -11.98
CA ASN A 4 5.08 -1.11 -12.03
C ASN A 4 3.66 -1.58 -12.37
N ILE A 5 2.66 -0.93 -11.78
CA ILE A 5 1.25 -1.08 -12.17
C ILE A 5 0.89 0.15 -13.01
N ALA A 6 1.09 0.06 -14.34
CA ALA A 6 0.96 1.21 -15.23
C ALA A 6 -0.36 1.23 -16.00
N ASN A 7 -1.05 0.10 -16.09
CA ASN A 7 -2.30 -0.06 -16.84
C ASN A 7 -3.15 -1.21 -16.25
N GLU A 8 -4.35 -1.39 -16.78
CA GLU A 8 -5.30 -2.42 -16.35
C GLU A 8 -4.77 -3.85 -16.44
N ASN A 9 -3.93 -4.16 -17.43
CA ASN A 9 -3.35 -5.49 -17.57
C ASN A 9 -2.31 -5.76 -16.47
N ASP A 10 -1.47 -4.79 -16.15
CA ASP A 10 -0.53 -4.89 -15.03
C ASP A 10 -1.27 -5.04 -13.70
N LEU A 11 -2.35 -4.26 -13.52
CA LEU A 11 -3.19 -4.30 -12.32
C LEU A 11 -3.84 -5.67 -12.17
N LYS A 12 -4.48 -6.17 -13.23
CA LYS A 12 -5.12 -7.49 -13.22
C LYS A 12 -4.11 -8.59 -12.90
N ASN A 13 -2.97 -8.61 -13.59
CA ASN A 13 -1.92 -9.61 -13.35
C ASN A 13 -1.39 -9.55 -11.92
N PHE A 14 -1.27 -8.35 -11.35
CA PHE A 14 -0.87 -8.18 -9.96
C PHE A 14 -1.93 -8.69 -8.98
N MET A 15 -3.19 -8.33 -9.16
CA MET A 15 -4.31 -8.80 -8.33
C MET A 15 -4.43 -10.33 -8.39
N ASP A 16 -4.29 -10.92 -9.57
CA ASP A 16 -4.30 -12.38 -9.78
C ASP A 16 -3.12 -13.04 -9.06
N ALA A 17 -1.89 -12.49 -9.19
CA ALA A 17 -0.71 -13.01 -8.52
C ALA A 17 -0.80 -12.92 -6.98
N MET A 18 -1.44 -11.88 -6.47
CA MET A 18 -1.67 -11.69 -5.04
C MET A 18 -2.94 -12.38 -4.53
N TYR A 19 -3.69 -13.08 -5.38
CA TYR A 19 -4.97 -13.71 -5.04
C TYR A 19 -5.92 -12.75 -4.32
N GLY A 20 -6.06 -11.53 -4.83
CA GLY A 20 -6.89 -10.50 -4.20
C GLY A 20 -6.44 -10.10 -2.79
N PHE A 21 -5.18 -10.36 -2.42
CA PHE A 21 -4.65 -10.18 -1.07
C PHE A 21 -5.31 -11.06 0.00
N HIS A 22 -5.99 -12.15 -0.40
CA HIS A 22 -6.54 -13.12 0.55
C HIS A 22 -5.45 -13.66 1.50
N ASP A 23 -5.82 -13.92 2.75
CA ASP A 23 -4.94 -14.34 3.86
C ASP A 23 -3.67 -13.49 4.00
N SER A 24 -3.81 -12.18 3.73
CA SER A 24 -2.72 -11.21 3.88
C SER A 24 -2.98 -10.26 5.05
N CYS A 25 -1.96 -9.60 5.56
CA CYS A 25 -2.11 -8.50 6.50
C CYS A 25 -1.16 -7.35 6.18
N ILE A 26 -1.58 -6.13 6.48
CA ILE A 26 -0.69 -4.96 6.45
C ILE A 26 0.24 -5.09 7.65
N LYS A 27 1.53 -5.30 7.39
CA LYS A 27 2.55 -5.47 8.42
C LYS A 27 3.11 -4.12 8.89
N GLU A 28 3.43 -3.24 7.94
CA GLU A 28 4.09 -1.98 8.25
C GLU A 28 3.87 -0.95 7.16
N ILE A 29 3.79 0.33 7.55
CA ILE A 29 3.71 1.45 6.62
C ILE A 29 4.79 2.48 6.93
N LYS A 30 5.38 3.07 5.89
CA LYS A 30 6.31 4.20 5.98
C LYS A 30 5.90 5.29 5.02
N TYR A 31 5.72 6.49 5.53
CA TYR A 31 5.49 7.67 4.71
C TYR A 31 6.71 8.58 4.69
N ILE A 32 7.16 8.94 3.49
CA ILE A 32 8.19 9.95 3.27
C ILE A 32 7.59 11.10 2.47
N SER A 33 7.43 12.25 3.15
CA SER A 33 6.90 13.45 2.52
C SER A 33 7.90 14.11 1.57
N GLY A 34 9.19 14.06 1.90
CA GLY A 34 10.25 14.84 1.27
C GLY A 34 10.42 16.25 1.87
N ALA A 35 9.55 16.63 2.82
CA ALA A 35 9.71 17.84 3.61
C ALA A 35 10.67 17.58 4.78
N TYR A 36 11.42 18.59 5.20
CA TYR A 36 12.37 18.49 6.32
C TYR A 36 12.65 19.86 6.94
N VAL A 37 13.25 19.83 8.13
CA VAL A 37 13.91 20.98 8.77
C VAL A 37 15.38 20.63 8.89
N ASN A 38 16.28 21.52 8.45
CA ASN A 38 17.72 21.25 8.52
C ASN A 38 18.33 21.65 9.88
N GLU A 39 19.62 21.38 10.05
CA GLU A 39 20.39 21.69 11.27
C GLU A 39 20.41 23.18 11.63
N LYS A 40 20.12 24.06 10.67
CA LYS A 40 19.99 25.52 10.89
C LYS A 40 18.55 25.93 11.23
N LEU A 41 17.68 24.99 11.56
CA LEU A 41 16.25 25.19 11.82
C LEU A 41 15.49 25.83 10.65
N SER A 42 16.02 25.72 9.43
CA SER A 42 15.34 26.21 8.23
C SER A 42 14.44 25.12 7.66
N MET A 43 13.19 25.47 7.41
CA MET A 43 12.17 24.54 6.94
C MET A 43 12.14 24.49 5.40
N SER A 44 12.06 23.28 4.85
CA SER A 44 11.66 22.99 3.48
C SER A 44 10.27 22.35 3.49
N PRO A 45 9.18 23.14 3.55
CA PRO A 45 7.81 22.65 3.78
C PRO A 45 7.15 22.14 2.49
N VAL A 46 7.88 21.39 1.68
CA VAL A 46 7.40 20.88 0.39
C VAL A 46 7.36 19.37 0.43
N ASN A 47 6.15 18.82 0.31
CA ASN A 47 5.93 17.38 0.17
C ASN A 47 6.34 16.93 -1.25
N SER A 48 7.64 16.93 -1.52
CA SER A 48 8.25 16.69 -2.83
C SER A 48 8.25 15.22 -3.24
N GLN A 49 8.19 14.30 -2.28
CA GLN A 49 8.20 12.86 -2.53
C GLN A 49 6.79 12.25 -2.47
N ARG A 50 6.10 12.41 -1.33
CA ARG A 50 4.78 11.79 -1.06
C ARG A 50 4.76 10.29 -1.41
N ILE A 51 5.69 9.54 -0.83
CA ILE A 51 5.82 8.10 -1.05
C ILE A 51 5.32 7.38 0.19
N LEU A 52 4.30 6.54 0.03
CA LEU A 52 3.86 5.57 1.04
C LEU A 52 4.38 4.19 0.64
N SER A 53 5.19 3.59 1.51
CA SER A 53 5.67 2.21 1.36
C SER A 53 4.87 1.33 2.32
N VAL A 54 4.35 0.21 1.85
CA VAL A 54 3.47 -0.69 2.58
C VAL A 54 4.03 -2.10 2.48
N ILE A 55 4.27 -2.73 3.62
CA ILE A 55 4.63 -4.14 3.68
C ILE A 55 3.37 -4.95 3.89
N ILE A 56 3.17 -5.96 3.04
CA ILE A 56 2.10 -6.92 3.16
C ILE A 56 2.72 -8.31 3.28
N GLN A 57 2.33 -9.04 4.31
CA GLN A 57 2.69 -10.45 4.52
C GLN A 57 1.45 -11.30 4.26
N ARG A 58 1.64 -12.52 3.74
CA ARG A 58 0.53 -13.40 3.35
C ARG A 58 0.82 -14.88 3.62
N GLN A 59 -0.23 -15.67 3.82
CA GLN A 59 -0.14 -17.13 4.01
C GLN A 59 -0.01 -17.91 2.68
N PHE A 60 0.78 -17.38 1.75
CA PHE A 60 1.04 -17.99 0.44
C PHE A 60 2.54 -17.96 0.15
N GLU A 61 3.00 -18.85 -0.73
CA GLU A 61 4.36 -18.82 -1.27
C GLU A 61 4.40 -18.03 -2.60
N ASP A 62 5.59 -17.60 -3.00
CA ASP A 62 5.88 -16.97 -4.30
C ASP A 62 5.03 -15.72 -4.68
N PRO A 63 5.17 -14.59 -3.96
CA PRO A 63 5.94 -14.37 -2.73
C PRO A 63 5.06 -14.41 -1.46
N SER A 64 5.69 -14.65 -0.31
CA SER A 64 5.07 -14.60 1.03
C SER A 64 5.06 -13.22 1.66
N ALA A 65 5.90 -12.31 1.18
CA ALA A 65 5.83 -10.90 1.52
C ALA A 65 6.11 -10.02 0.30
N ILE A 66 5.41 -8.89 0.24
CA ILE A 66 5.64 -7.85 -0.76
C ILE A 66 5.83 -6.49 -0.12
N GLU A 67 6.62 -5.66 -0.78
CA GLU A 67 6.65 -4.22 -0.53
C GLU A 67 5.93 -3.53 -1.69
N MET A 68 4.89 -2.77 -1.37
CA MET A 68 4.22 -1.86 -2.30
C MET A 68 4.67 -0.43 -2.05
N GLN A 69 4.84 0.34 -3.12
CA GLN A 69 5.08 1.78 -3.06
C GLN A 69 4.04 2.54 -3.86
N PHE A 70 3.38 3.46 -3.17
CA PHE A 70 2.42 4.40 -3.71
C PHE A 70 3.07 5.77 -3.81
N VAL A 71 3.29 6.23 -5.05
CA VAL A 71 4.03 7.46 -5.36
C VAL A 71 3.06 8.57 -5.73
N GLY A 72 3.30 9.77 -5.21
CA GLY A 72 2.38 10.89 -5.39
C GLY A 72 1.08 10.66 -4.63
N LEU A 73 1.20 10.18 -3.38
CA LEU A 73 0.09 9.93 -2.46
C LEU A 73 -0.87 11.13 -2.43
N LYS A 74 -2.16 10.86 -2.55
CA LYS A 74 -3.25 11.83 -2.42
C LYS A 74 -3.81 11.79 -1.01
N TYR A 75 -4.14 10.59 -0.54
CA TYR A 75 -4.59 10.33 0.82
C TYR A 75 -4.34 8.87 1.22
N LEU A 76 -4.35 8.65 2.53
CA LEU A 76 -4.43 7.36 3.20
C LEU A 76 -5.54 7.46 4.24
N ASN A 77 -6.53 6.58 4.15
CA ASN A 77 -7.44 6.29 5.25
C ASN A 77 -6.98 4.97 5.86
N LEU A 78 -6.72 4.93 7.17
CA LEU A 78 -6.25 3.73 7.86
C LEU A 78 -7.18 3.43 9.04
N PHE A 79 -7.79 2.25 9.00
CA PHE A 79 -8.73 1.78 10.02
C PHE A 79 -8.28 0.39 10.50
N PRO A 80 -7.30 0.32 11.41
CA PRO A 80 -6.84 -0.96 11.93
C PRO A 80 -7.91 -1.56 12.85
N ASN A 81 -8.05 -2.88 12.79
CA ASN A 81 -8.82 -3.62 13.79
C ASN A 81 -8.14 -3.56 15.15
N ASP A 82 -8.94 -3.59 16.22
CA ASP A 82 -8.43 -3.77 17.57
C ASP A 82 -8.07 -5.23 17.85
N GLU A 83 -7.49 -5.49 19.02
CA GLU A 83 -6.99 -6.81 19.43
C GLU A 83 -8.07 -7.89 19.59
N ASN A 84 -9.36 -7.54 19.55
CA ASN A 84 -10.47 -8.50 19.66
C ASN A 84 -10.84 -9.12 18.31
N TYR A 85 -10.33 -8.55 17.21
CA TYR A 85 -10.61 -9.02 15.86
C TYR A 85 -9.32 -9.37 15.13
N THR A 86 -9.43 -10.30 14.20
CA THR A 86 -8.36 -10.62 13.28
C THR A 86 -8.30 -9.53 12.20
N CYS A 87 -7.13 -9.29 11.61
CA CYS A 87 -6.88 -8.18 10.67
C CYS A 87 -6.48 -8.65 9.26
N GLU A 88 -6.75 -9.92 8.96
CA GLU A 88 -6.57 -10.49 7.63
C GLU A 88 -7.43 -9.75 6.60
N ILE A 89 -6.82 -9.52 5.45
CA ILE A 89 -7.50 -9.05 4.27
C ILE A 89 -8.16 -10.28 3.64
N LEU A 90 -9.48 -10.28 3.62
CA LEU A 90 -10.27 -11.34 2.99
C LEU A 90 -10.34 -11.15 1.47
N ASP A 91 -10.39 -9.92 1.01
CA ASP A 91 -10.30 -9.56 -0.41
C ASP A 91 -9.97 -8.06 -0.52
N ALA A 92 -9.42 -7.64 -1.64
CA ALA A 92 -9.06 -6.25 -1.90
C ALA A 92 -9.50 -5.82 -3.29
N THR A 93 -9.74 -4.52 -3.43
CA THR A 93 -10.05 -3.91 -4.72
C THR A 93 -8.93 -2.94 -5.11
N MET A 94 -8.43 -3.07 -6.34
CA MET A 94 -7.61 -2.04 -6.97
C MET A 94 -8.26 -1.50 -8.23
N ILE A 95 -8.24 -0.18 -8.40
CA ILE A 95 -8.86 0.51 -9.53
C ILE A 95 -7.90 1.60 -10.05
N ILE A 96 -7.76 1.72 -11.37
CA ILE A 96 -7.14 2.88 -12.01
C ILE A 96 -8.24 3.79 -12.55
N LYS A 97 -8.25 5.06 -12.12
CA LYS A 97 -9.21 6.06 -12.56
C LYS A 97 -8.57 7.45 -12.57
N GLU A 98 -8.72 8.19 -13.66
CA GLU A 98 -8.28 9.59 -13.78
C GLU A 98 -6.82 9.83 -13.32
N ASP A 99 -5.87 9.03 -13.83
CA ASP A 99 -4.44 9.07 -13.47
C ASP A 99 -4.16 8.83 -11.96
N ARG A 100 -5.07 8.13 -11.29
CA ARG A 100 -4.93 7.66 -9.92
C ARG A 100 -5.07 6.17 -9.85
N ILE A 101 -4.43 5.60 -8.85
CA ILE A 101 -4.62 4.22 -8.43
C ILE A 101 -5.16 4.19 -7.01
N TYR A 102 -6.18 3.37 -6.82
CA TYR A 102 -6.84 3.11 -5.56
C TYR A 102 -6.52 1.69 -5.12
N TRP A 103 -6.30 1.50 -3.82
CA TRP A 103 -6.27 0.20 -3.16
C TRP A 103 -7.18 0.28 -1.94
N CYS A 104 -8.11 -0.66 -1.82
CA CYS A 104 -9.04 -0.78 -0.71
C CYS A 104 -8.94 -2.20 -0.12
N ASP A 105 -9.01 -2.32 1.20
CA ASP A 105 -8.99 -3.60 1.94
C ASP A 105 -10.33 -4.37 1.88
N CYS A 106 -11.12 -4.16 0.83
CA CYS A 106 -12.36 -4.87 0.57
C CYS A 106 -12.51 -5.18 -0.93
N GLY A 107 -12.91 -6.41 -1.24
CA GLY A 107 -13.20 -6.89 -2.58
C GLY A 107 -14.55 -6.42 -3.13
N GLY A 108 -14.68 -6.46 -4.46
CA GLY A 108 -15.95 -6.22 -5.15
C GLY A 108 -16.39 -4.75 -5.23
N LEU A 109 -15.53 -3.79 -4.87
CA LEU A 109 -15.86 -2.38 -5.03
C LEU A 109 -15.80 -1.97 -6.50
N SER A 110 -16.69 -1.07 -6.91
CA SER A 110 -16.65 -0.40 -8.20
C SER A 110 -16.14 1.03 -8.05
N GLU A 111 -15.88 1.71 -9.16
CA GLU A 111 -15.50 3.14 -9.15
C GLU A 111 -16.50 4.05 -8.42
N LYS A 112 -17.77 3.66 -8.34
CA LYS A 112 -18.83 4.43 -7.68
C LYS A 112 -18.79 4.30 -6.16
N ASP A 113 -18.17 3.24 -5.65
CA ASP A 113 -18.12 2.92 -4.23
C ASP A 113 -16.90 3.55 -3.54
N ILE A 114 -15.87 3.92 -4.30
CA ILE A 114 -14.60 4.47 -3.78
C ILE A 114 -14.84 5.68 -2.86
N GLU A 115 -15.73 6.60 -3.24
CA GLU A 115 -15.93 7.85 -2.50
C GLU A 115 -16.70 7.66 -1.18
N SER A 116 -17.53 6.62 -1.09
CA SER A 116 -18.34 6.31 0.10
C SER A 116 -17.72 5.20 0.96
N TYR A 117 -16.65 4.56 0.48
CA TYR A 117 -15.98 3.50 1.21
C TYR A 117 -15.30 4.05 2.48
N THR A 118 -15.51 3.35 3.59
CA THR A 118 -15.09 3.78 4.93
C THR A 118 -14.00 2.88 5.54
N GLY A 119 -13.46 1.93 4.77
CA GLY A 119 -12.35 1.07 5.18
C GLY A 119 -10.98 1.65 4.84
N THR A 120 -9.95 0.83 5.02
CA THR A 120 -8.57 1.23 4.75
C THR A 120 -8.38 1.44 3.25
N THR A 121 -8.01 2.66 2.87
CA THR A 121 -7.93 3.08 1.47
C THR A 121 -6.66 3.87 1.21
N ILE A 122 -5.97 3.53 0.12
CA ILE A 122 -4.81 4.27 -0.37
C ILE A 122 -5.15 4.82 -1.76
N CYS A 123 -4.95 6.12 -1.95
CA CYS A 123 -5.04 6.75 -3.27
C CYS A 123 -3.71 7.43 -3.60
N ALA A 124 -3.14 7.11 -4.76
CA ALA A 124 -1.90 7.72 -5.24
C ALA A 124 -1.91 7.90 -6.76
N SER A 125 -0.88 8.55 -7.29
CA SER A 125 -0.75 8.69 -8.75
C SER A 125 -0.17 7.45 -9.41
N LYS A 126 0.68 6.69 -8.73
CA LYS A 126 1.32 5.47 -9.27
C LYS A 126 1.51 4.45 -8.16
N ALA A 127 1.47 3.18 -8.51
CA ALA A 127 1.89 2.08 -7.64
C ALA A 127 2.93 1.20 -8.32
N ARG A 128 3.81 0.64 -7.51
CA ARG A 128 4.72 -0.43 -7.89
C ARG A 128 4.89 -1.37 -6.71
N TRP A 129 5.30 -2.61 -6.99
CA TRP A 129 5.50 -3.62 -5.97
C TRP A 129 6.76 -4.43 -6.24
N ARG A 130 7.26 -5.13 -5.22
CA ARG A 130 8.31 -6.14 -5.37
C ARG A 130 8.07 -7.27 -4.38
N ALA A 131 8.54 -8.46 -4.73
CA ALA A 131 8.77 -9.51 -3.73
C ALA A 131 9.74 -8.99 -2.67
N ALA A 132 9.44 -9.31 -1.41
CA ALA A 132 10.16 -8.85 -0.24
C ALA A 132 10.14 -9.93 0.85
N ASP A 133 10.31 -11.20 0.47
CA ASP A 133 10.29 -12.35 1.40
C ASP A 133 11.33 -12.24 2.52
N GLU A 134 12.38 -11.44 2.32
CA GLU A 134 13.32 -11.08 3.38
C GLU A 134 12.68 -10.35 4.58
N TYR A 135 11.47 -9.82 4.41
CA TYR A 135 10.68 -9.11 5.43
C TYR A 135 9.62 -9.97 6.10
N LEU A 136 9.58 -11.28 5.84
CA LEU A 136 8.65 -12.19 6.51
C LEU A 136 8.95 -12.30 8.02
N GLY A 137 7.88 -12.35 8.82
CA GLY A 137 7.96 -12.58 10.26
C GLY A 137 7.72 -11.33 11.11
N ALA A 138 8.04 -11.45 12.41
CA ALA A 138 7.58 -10.51 13.42
C ALA A 138 8.39 -9.19 13.51
N LYS A 139 9.62 -9.17 13.00
CA LYS A 139 10.53 -8.03 13.17
C LYS A 139 10.03 -6.78 12.45
N GLU A 140 10.36 -5.61 13.00
CA GLU A 140 10.16 -4.32 12.34
C GLU A 140 11.12 -4.17 11.15
N ILE A 141 10.66 -3.49 10.10
CA ILE A 141 11.33 -3.41 8.80
C ILE A 141 11.86 -2.01 8.56
N TYR A 142 11.06 -0.96 8.76
CA TYR A 142 11.46 0.43 8.55
C TYR A 142 12.11 1.04 9.79
N VAL A 143 13.06 0.32 10.38
CA VAL A 143 13.92 0.88 11.43
C VAL A 143 14.90 1.88 10.84
N THR A 144 15.05 3.04 11.50
CA THR A 144 16.14 3.97 11.19
C THR A 144 17.30 3.60 12.10
N ILE A 145 18.48 3.34 11.52
CA ILE A 145 19.73 3.16 12.27
C ILE A 145 20.20 4.52 12.81
#